data_AF-A0A7W1P3D9-F1
#
_entry.id   AF-A0A7W1P3D9-F1
#
_cell.length_a   1.000
_cell.length_b   1.000
_cell.length_c   1.000
_cell.angle_alpha   90.00
_cell.angle_beta   90.00
_cell.angle_gamma   90.00
#
_symmetry.space_group_name_H-M   'P 1'
#
loop_
_entity.id
_entity.type
_entity.pdbx_description
1 polymer ?
#
loop_
_entity_poly.entity_id
_entity_poly.type
_entity_poly.pdbx_seq_one_letter_code
_entity_poly.pdbx_strand_id
1 'polypeptide(L)'
;GALNTNLFREAANFDPAKTVYIVAGRKARQFLSRTRREILADFELKDAPSFPETKAISQFATERFLSGEVDRVSVLYTHFINTINQKPIVQTVFPISDFDVMGAEGEPTAETSAMDPMGGYIFEPTPEAVLDVILPYYVQYEVFQMILDARASEHSARMVAMKNATDNAKQFIKDLTLEYNKMRQASITTELLEISTAQMAVGS
;
A
#
# COMPACT_ATOMS: atom_id res chain seq x y z
N GLY A 1 -9.84 1.45 -4.83
CA GLY A 1 -9.86 1.86 -3.41
C GLY A 1 -9.09 3.15 -3.22
N ALA A 2 -9.12 3.72 -2.01
CA ALA A 2 -8.47 5.00 -1.68
C ALA A 2 -6.97 4.91 -1.40
N LEU A 3 -6.39 3.70 -1.39
CA LEU A 3 -4.99 3.41 -1.04
C LEU A 3 -3.97 4.36 -1.71
N ASN A 4 -3.88 4.32 -3.05
CA ASN A 4 -2.95 5.17 -3.80
C ASN A 4 -3.22 6.66 -3.60
N THR A 5 -4.49 7.06 -3.50
CA THR A 5 -4.87 8.46 -3.30
C THR A 5 -4.38 8.98 -1.95
N ASN A 6 -4.50 8.18 -0.88
CA ASN A 6 -4.02 8.53 0.44
C ASN A 6 -2.49 8.61 0.46
N LEU A 7 -1.81 7.65 -0.17
CA LEU A 7 -0.35 7.65 -0.29
C LEU A 7 0.16 8.89 -1.05
N PHE A 8 -0.47 9.23 -2.18
CA PHE A 8 -0.07 10.39 -2.99
C PHE A 8 -0.41 11.73 -2.35
N ARG A 9 -1.40 11.77 -1.44
CA ARG A 9 -1.66 12.96 -0.62
C ARG A 9 -0.47 13.24 0.30
N GLU A 10 0.08 12.22 0.94
CA GLU A 10 1.31 12.38 1.73
C GLU A 10 2.52 12.72 0.87
N ALA A 11 2.65 12.10 -0.31
CA ALA A 11 3.71 12.44 -1.26
C ALA A 11 3.67 13.92 -1.70
N ALA A 12 2.47 14.51 -1.76
CA ALA A 12 2.28 15.89 -2.15
C ALA A 12 2.73 16.90 -1.08
N ASN A 13 2.80 16.49 0.19
CA ASN A 13 3.24 17.34 1.31
C ASN A 13 4.75 17.65 1.25
N PHE A 14 5.53 16.85 0.51
CA PHE A 14 6.95 17.09 0.31
C PHE A 14 7.22 18.21 -0.71
N ASP A 15 8.23 19.03 -0.42
CA ASP A 15 8.68 20.13 -1.29
C ASP A 15 9.23 19.56 -2.62
N PRO A 16 8.60 19.87 -3.78
CA PRO A 16 9.07 19.41 -5.08
C PRO A 16 10.49 19.85 -5.45
N ALA A 17 10.97 20.99 -4.92
CA ALA A 17 12.26 21.54 -5.29
C ALA A 17 13.44 20.90 -4.54
N LYS A 18 13.16 20.20 -3.45
CA LYS A 18 14.17 19.57 -2.58
C LYS A 18 14.05 18.04 -2.52
N THR A 19 13.01 17.49 -3.12
CA THR A 19 12.68 16.07 -3.00
C THR A 19 12.79 15.40 -4.36
N VAL A 20 13.70 14.45 -4.44
CA VAL A 20 13.86 13.52 -5.55
C VAL A 20 13.23 12.18 -5.19
N TYR A 21 12.69 11.47 -6.17
CA TYR A 21 11.94 10.24 -5.93
C TYR A 21 12.60 9.03 -6.58
N ILE A 22 12.67 7.94 -5.82
CA ILE A 22 12.85 6.58 -6.33
C ILE A 22 11.47 5.92 -6.31
N VAL A 23 11.07 5.34 -7.43
CA VAL A 23 9.69 4.88 -7.61
C VAL A 23 9.66 3.37 -7.75
N ALA A 24 8.78 2.74 -6.98
CA ALA A 24 8.42 1.33 -7.13
C ALA A 24 6.92 1.22 -7.43
N GLY A 25 6.56 1.21 -8.72
CA GLY A 25 5.19 0.97 -9.18
C GLY A 25 4.60 2.00 -10.14
N ARG A 26 3.78 1.50 -11.06
CA ARG A 26 3.25 2.26 -12.21
C ARG A 26 2.36 3.46 -11.83
N LYS A 27 1.56 3.34 -10.76
CA LYS A 27 0.65 4.43 -10.34
C LYS A 27 1.41 5.61 -9.72
N ALA A 28 2.47 5.33 -8.97
CA ALA A 28 3.34 6.35 -8.40
C ALA A 28 4.11 7.09 -9.52
N ARG A 29 4.66 6.35 -10.49
CA ARG A 29 5.30 6.90 -11.70
C ARG A 29 4.38 7.92 -12.40
N GLN A 30 3.14 7.50 -12.70
CA GLN A 30 2.15 8.36 -13.36
C GLN A 30 1.84 9.63 -12.55
N PHE A 31 1.72 9.52 -11.22
CA PHE A 31 1.46 10.66 -10.35
C PHE A 31 2.62 11.67 -10.35
N LEU A 32 3.85 11.18 -10.19
CA LEU A 32 5.06 12.01 -10.14
C LEU A 32 5.34 12.70 -11.47
N SER A 33 5.20 11.98 -12.59
CA SER A 33 5.34 12.58 -13.93
C SER A 33 4.29 13.67 -14.17
N ARG A 34 3.03 13.45 -13.77
CA ARG A 34 1.96 14.45 -13.93
C ARG A 34 2.17 15.69 -13.06
N THR A 35 2.78 15.52 -11.89
CA THR A 35 3.08 16.62 -10.96
C THR A 35 4.44 17.27 -11.21
N ARG A 36 5.18 16.84 -12.24
CA ARG A 36 6.51 17.33 -12.62
C ARG A 36 7.54 17.23 -11.48
N ARG A 37 7.45 16.17 -10.68
CA ARG A 37 8.43 15.83 -9.65
C ARG A 37 9.57 15.01 -10.26
N GLU A 38 10.78 15.20 -9.76
CA GLU A 38 11.98 14.53 -10.28
C GLU A 38 12.01 13.06 -9.87
N ILE A 39 12.24 12.17 -10.84
CA ILE A 39 12.33 10.72 -10.65
C ILE A 39 13.75 10.30 -11.02
N LEU A 40 14.52 9.82 -10.03
CA LEU A 40 15.89 9.36 -10.25
C LEU A 40 15.96 7.95 -10.81
N ALA A 41 15.07 7.08 -10.33
CA ALA A 41 15.03 5.69 -10.71
C ALA A 41 13.62 5.13 -10.61
N ASP A 42 13.37 4.12 -11.43
CA ASP A 42 12.08 3.47 -11.54
C ASP A 42 12.22 1.96 -11.59
N PHE A 43 11.69 1.31 -10.57
CA PHE A 43 11.79 -0.12 -10.36
C PHE A 43 10.42 -0.76 -10.57
N GLU A 44 10.37 -1.71 -11.50
CA GLU A 44 9.19 -2.54 -11.70
C GLU A 44 9.25 -3.76 -10.78
N LEU A 45 8.30 -3.85 -9.86
CA LEU A 45 8.17 -4.98 -8.94
C LEU A 45 7.05 -5.92 -9.39
N LYS A 46 7.33 -7.22 -9.30
CA LYS A 46 6.32 -8.29 -9.43
C LYS A 46 5.36 -8.25 -8.23
N ASP A 47 4.23 -8.94 -8.36
CA ASP A 47 3.22 -9.02 -7.29
C ASP A 47 3.78 -9.62 -5.99
N ALA A 48 4.60 -10.66 -6.11
CA ALA A 48 5.38 -11.23 -5.00
C ALA A 48 6.86 -10.89 -5.21
N PRO A 49 7.33 -9.71 -4.76
CA PRO A 49 8.71 -9.30 -4.94
C PRO A 49 9.64 -10.18 -4.10
N SER A 50 10.75 -10.58 -4.71
CA SER A 50 11.81 -11.32 -4.03
C SER A 50 12.81 -10.37 -3.37
N PHE A 51 13.58 -10.88 -2.41
CA PHE A 51 14.63 -10.10 -1.75
C PHE A 51 15.66 -9.53 -2.75
N PRO A 52 16.19 -10.29 -3.73
CA PRO A 52 17.14 -9.75 -4.71
C PRO A 52 16.59 -8.62 -5.58
N GLU A 53 15.31 -8.69 -5.98
CA GLU A 53 14.65 -7.62 -6.76
C GLU A 53 14.55 -6.33 -5.95
N THR A 54 14.29 -6.47 -4.65
CA THR A 54 14.12 -5.34 -3.73
C THR A 54 15.46 -4.76 -3.28
N LYS A 55 16.49 -5.61 -3.19
CA LYS A 55 17.86 -5.21 -2.86
C LYS A 55 18.41 -4.14 -3.80
N ALA A 56 18.07 -4.19 -5.09
CA ALA A 56 18.50 -3.18 -6.05
C ALA A 56 17.99 -1.77 -5.71
N ILE A 57 16.78 -1.67 -5.13
CA ILE A 57 16.18 -0.39 -4.73
C ILE A 57 16.95 0.20 -3.55
N SER A 58 17.18 -0.61 -2.51
CA SER A 58 17.88 -0.15 -1.31
C SER A 58 19.36 0.16 -1.61
N GLN A 59 20.04 -0.67 -2.41
CA GLN A 59 21.42 -0.37 -2.85
C GLN A 59 21.51 0.95 -3.59
N PHE A 60 20.62 1.21 -4.55
CA PHE A 60 20.60 2.47 -5.28
C PHE A 60 20.38 3.67 -4.35
N ALA A 61 19.47 3.55 -3.36
CA ALA A 61 19.24 4.61 -2.38
C ALA A 61 20.44 4.84 -1.45
N THR A 62 21.08 3.77 -0.98
CA THR A 62 22.28 3.82 -0.13
C THR A 62 23.44 4.48 -0.85
N GLU A 63 23.70 4.14 -2.11
CA GLU A 63 24.79 4.72 -2.90
C GLU A 63 24.67 6.25 -3.01
N ARG A 64 23.45 6.77 -3.18
CA ARG A 64 23.18 8.21 -3.29
C ARG A 64 23.35 8.96 -1.97
N PHE A 65 23.01 8.30 -0.87
CA PHE A 65 23.27 8.83 0.46
C PHE A 65 24.77 8.88 0.75
N LEU A 66 25.49 7.79 0.47
CA LEU A 66 26.94 7.71 0.67
C LEU A 66 27.73 8.64 -0.26
N SER A 67 27.23 8.95 -1.46
CA SER A 67 27.84 9.93 -2.36
C SER A 67 27.63 11.39 -1.93
N GLY A 68 26.77 11.63 -0.93
CA GLY A 68 26.40 12.97 -0.49
C GLY A 68 25.47 13.71 -1.44
N GLU A 69 24.84 13.01 -2.40
CA GLU A 69 23.83 13.60 -3.29
C GLU A 69 22.51 13.86 -2.55
N VAL A 70 22.22 13.06 -1.53
CA VAL A 70 21.04 13.22 -0.66
C VAL A 70 21.42 13.10 0.82
N ASP A 71 20.85 13.97 1.66
CA ASP A 71 21.13 14.00 3.10
C ASP A 71 20.15 13.15 3.94
N ARG A 72 19.03 12.74 3.34
CA ARG A 72 17.99 11.95 4.01
C ARG A 72 17.26 11.06 3.02
N VAL A 73 17.09 9.80 3.39
CA VAL A 73 16.31 8.83 2.62
C VAL A 73 15.15 8.35 3.47
N SER A 74 13.94 8.59 2.98
CA SER A 74 12.71 8.11 3.62
C SER A 74 11.87 7.32 2.62
N VAL A 75 11.26 6.24 3.11
CA VAL A 75 10.34 5.40 2.35
C VAL A 75 8.92 5.78 2.74
N LEU A 76 8.17 6.26 1.75
CA LEU A 76 6.74 6.49 1.87
C LEU A 76 6.00 5.27 1.34
N TYR A 77 5.33 4.53 2.23
CA TYR A 77 4.60 3.34 1.89
C TYR A 77 3.30 3.25 2.70
N THR A 78 2.46 2.26 2.39
CA THR A 78 1.25 2.02 3.18
C THR A 78 1.47 0.86 4.13
N HIS A 79 1.40 1.15 5.43
CA HIS A 79 1.53 0.17 6.50
C HIS A 79 0.22 -0.62 6.66
N PHE A 80 0.34 -1.95 6.66
CA PHE A 80 -0.76 -2.88 6.85
C PHE A 80 -1.03 -3.06 8.34
N ILE A 81 -2.09 -2.42 8.83
CA ILE A 81 -2.57 -2.65 10.21
C ILE A 81 -3.52 -3.84 10.22
N ASN A 82 -4.53 -3.82 9.36
CA ASN A 82 -5.45 -4.92 9.15
C ASN A 82 -6.14 -4.81 7.79
N THR A 83 -7.13 -5.67 7.52
CA THR A 83 -7.77 -5.74 6.22
C THR A 83 -8.62 -4.54 5.84
N ILE A 84 -9.08 -3.77 6.81
CA ILE A 84 -9.93 -2.59 6.60
C ILE A 84 -9.11 -1.30 6.73
N ASN A 85 -8.12 -1.30 7.62
CA ASN A 85 -7.32 -0.14 7.98
C ASN A 85 -5.89 -0.29 7.45
N GLN A 86 -5.55 0.54 6.46
CA GLN A 86 -4.19 0.71 5.95
C GLN A 86 -3.84 2.18 6.00
N LYS A 87 -2.67 2.52 6.56
CA LYS A 87 -2.27 3.93 6.76
C LYS A 87 -0.98 4.24 6.00
N PRO A 88 -0.93 5.34 5.23
CA PRO A 88 0.33 5.80 4.67
C PRO A 88 1.23 6.29 5.79
N ILE A 89 2.47 5.81 5.83
CA ILE A 89 3.49 6.27 6.77
C ILE A 89 4.78 6.60 6.02
N VAL A 90 5.54 7.52 6.58
CA VAL A 90 6.88 7.88 6.11
C VAL A 90 7.86 7.34 7.14
N GLN A 91 8.68 6.39 6.74
CA GLN A 91 9.74 5.83 7.59
C GLN A 91 11.09 6.30 7.06
N THR A 92 11.96 6.80 7.94
CA THR A 92 13.30 7.24 7.55
C THR A 92 14.24 6.06 7.65
N VAL A 93 14.98 5.78 6.57
CA VAL A 93 15.96 4.69 6.50
C VAL A 93 17.37 5.24 6.70
N PHE A 94 17.64 6.46 6.20
CA PHE A 94 18.89 7.16 6.43
C PHE A 94 18.65 8.61 6.86
N PRO A 95 19.41 9.15 7.84
CA PRO A 95 20.41 8.44 8.66
C PRO A 95 19.76 7.44 9.64
N ILE A 96 20.46 6.33 9.93
CA ILE A 96 20.03 5.34 10.93
C ILE A 96 20.27 5.97 12.31
N SER A 97 19.24 6.04 13.14
CA SER A 97 19.37 6.50 14.52
C SER A 97 19.52 5.31 15.48
N ASP A 98 20.16 5.52 16.64
CA ASP A 98 20.36 4.48 17.67
C ASP A 98 19.04 3.84 18.13
N PHE A 99 17.94 4.60 18.01
CA PHE A 99 16.59 4.15 18.37
C PHE A 99 15.98 3.19 17.34
N ASP A 100 16.39 3.28 16.06
CA ASP A 100 15.89 2.43 14.98
C ASP A 100 16.44 0.99 15.10
N VAL A 101 17.65 0.85 15.65
CA VAL A 101 18.34 -0.44 15.81
C VAL A 101 17.88 -1.19 17.07
N MET A 102 17.46 -0.49 18.12
CA MET A 102 17.01 -1.10 19.39
C MET A 102 15.52 -1.53 19.41
N GLY A 103 14.76 -1.26 18.36
CA GLY A 103 13.35 -1.68 18.24
C GLY A 103 12.40 -0.79 19.03
N ALA A 104 11.61 0.02 18.32
CA ALA A 104 10.62 0.94 18.90
C ALA A 104 9.33 0.27 19.43
N GLU A 105 9.37 -0.99 19.89
CA GLU A 105 8.21 -1.69 20.49
C GLU A 105 8.53 -2.40 21.82
N GLY A 106 9.24 -1.71 22.70
CA GLY A 106 9.30 -2.08 24.11
C GLY A 106 9.58 -0.85 24.97
N GLU A 107 8.61 -0.40 25.75
CA GLU A 107 8.98 0.32 26.97
C GLU A 107 9.97 -0.57 27.72
N PRO A 108 11.14 -0.07 28.16
CA PRO A 108 12.05 -0.87 28.96
C PRO A 108 11.33 -1.19 30.27
N THR A 109 10.74 -2.38 30.37
CA THR A 109 10.34 -2.93 31.65
C THR A 109 11.61 -3.05 32.48
N ALA A 110 11.57 -2.55 33.72
CA ALA A 110 12.70 -2.43 34.64
C ALA A 110 13.44 -3.75 34.94
N GLU A 111 13.00 -4.88 34.38
CA GLU A 111 13.56 -6.21 34.54
C GLU A 111 14.50 -6.63 33.38
N THR A 112 14.53 -5.91 32.26
CA THR A 112 15.48 -6.19 31.14
C THR A 112 16.80 -5.44 31.25
N SER A 113 16.95 -4.54 32.22
CA SER A 113 18.16 -3.71 32.42
C SER A 113 19.33 -4.42 33.11
N ALA A 114 19.24 -5.73 33.38
CA ALA A 114 20.23 -6.47 34.19
C ALA A 114 21.16 -7.40 33.38
N MET A 115 20.95 -7.57 32.08
CA MET A 115 21.86 -8.31 31.20
C MET A 115 22.51 -7.31 30.27
N ASP A 116 23.84 -7.14 30.38
CA ASP A 116 24.62 -6.48 29.34
C ASP A 116 24.39 -7.25 28.02
N PRO A 117 23.66 -6.70 27.04
CA PRO A 117 23.37 -7.40 25.79
C PRO A 117 24.65 -7.71 24.99
N MET A 118 25.76 -7.02 25.31
CA MET A 118 27.08 -7.25 24.71
C MET A 118 27.94 -8.26 25.47
N GLY A 119 27.59 -8.64 26.71
CA GLY A 119 28.48 -9.28 27.69
C GLY A 119 28.96 -10.71 27.39
N GLY A 120 28.71 -11.25 26.18
CA GLY A 120 29.08 -12.61 25.81
C GLY A 120 29.49 -12.83 24.35
N TYR A 121 29.56 -11.78 23.53
CA TYR A 121 29.93 -11.91 22.12
C TYR A 121 31.43 -11.70 21.90
N ILE A 122 32.10 -12.70 21.35
CA ILE A 122 33.45 -12.55 20.80
C ILE A 122 33.28 -12.14 19.34
N PHE A 123 33.73 -10.93 19.01
CA PHE A 123 33.69 -10.41 17.65
C PHE A 123 35.01 -10.71 16.94
N GLU A 124 34.94 -11.33 15.78
CA GLU A 124 36.08 -11.52 14.88
C GLU A 124 35.75 -10.86 13.53
N PRO A 125 36.56 -9.91 13.01
CA PRO A 125 37.85 -9.41 13.54
C PRO A 125 37.73 -8.25 14.54
N THR A 126 36.78 -7.33 14.39
CA THR A 126 36.45 -6.26 15.36
C THR A 126 34.94 -5.99 15.33
N PRO A 127 34.32 -5.45 16.40
CA PRO A 127 32.90 -5.11 16.42
C PRO A 127 32.49 -4.14 15.29
N GLU A 128 33.34 -3.15 14.99
CA GLU A 128 33.13 -2.19 13.90
C GLU A 128 33.10 -2.88 12.53
N ALA A 129 34.05 -3.77 12.26
CA ALA A 129 34.09 -4.51 10.99
C ALA A 129 32.88 -5.44 10.82
N VAL A 130 32.39 -6.03 11.92
CA VAL A 130 31.15 -6.83 11.89
C VAL A 130 29.94 -5.94 11.61
N LEU A 131 29.86 -4.77 12.24
CA LEU A 131 28.78 -3.81 12.04
C LEU A 131 28.74 -3.28 10.60
N ASP A 132 29.89 -2.96 10.01
CA ASP A 132 30.02 -2.49 8.62
C ASP A 132 29.46 -3.52 7.62
N VAL A 133 29.60 -4.81 7.92
CA VAL A 133 29.06 -5.88 7.09
C VAL A 133 27.55 -6.04 7.30
N ILE A 134 27.07 -5.94 8.54
CA ILE A 134 25.66 -6.22 8.88
C ILE A 134 24.73 -5.04 8.52
N LEU A 135 25.18 -3.79 8.69
CA LEU A 135 24.36 -2.60 8.46
C LEU A 135 23.72 -2.55 7.06
N PRO A 136 24.45 -2.80 5.96
CA PRO A 136 23.85 -2.86 4.63
C PRO A 136 22.75 -3.93 4.51
N TYR A 137 22.92 -5.09 5.15
CA TYR A 137 21.90 -6.14 5.14
C TYR A 137 20.66 -5.75 5.94
N TYR A 138 20.84 -5.08 7.08
CA TYR A 138 19.75 -4.56 7.89
C TYR A 138 18.87 -3.61 7.06
N VAL A 139 19.47 -2.61 6.41
CA VAL A 139 18.73 -1.66 5.56
C VAL A 139 18.04 -2.36 4.39
N GLN A 140 18.73 -3.29 3.73
CA GLN A 140 18.13 -4.06 2.63
C GLN A 140 16.90 -4.86 3.10
N TYR A 141 16.98 -5.44 4.29
CA TYR A 141 15.89 -6.19 4.90
C TYR A 141 14.73 -5.28 5.32
N GLU A 142 15.02 -4.12 5.91
CA GLU A 142 14.02 -3.15 6.32
C GLU A 142 13.19 -2.65 5.12
N VAL A 143 13.86 -2.22 4.04
CA VAL A 143 13.20 -1.81 2.80
C VAL A 143 12.40 -2.97 2.19
N PHE A 144 12.92 -4.19 2.25
CA PHE A 144 12.19 -5.38 1.80
C PHE A 144 10.91 -5.61 2.60
N GLN A 145 10.96 -5.49 3.93
CA GLN A 145 9.80 -5.59 4.79
C GLN A 145 8.76 -4.52 4.48
N MET A 146 9.17 -3.26 4.29
CA MET A 146 8.25 -2.17 3.91
C MET A 146 7.56 -2.44 2.57
N ILE A 147 8.26 -3.03 1.60
CA ILE A 147 7.68 -3.39 0.30
C ILE A 147 6.66 -4.53 0.44
N LEU A 148 6.97 -5.57 1.22
CA LEU A 148 6.02 -6.64 1.50
C LEU A 148 4.76 -6.12 2.21
N ASP A 149 4.95 -5.20 3.15
CA ASP A 149 3.87 -4.56 3.90
C ASP A 149 2.96 -3.71 2.99
N ALA A 150 3.57 -2.92 2.09
CA ALA A 150 2.85 -2.18 1.06
C ALA A 150 2.05 -3.10 0.12
N ARG A 151 2.60 -4.26 -0.25
CA ARG A 151 1.91 -5.27 -1.07
C ARG A 151 0.74 -5.89 -0.32
N ALA A 152 0.91 -6.27 0.94
CA ALA A 152 -0.17 -6.78 1.77
C ALA A 152 -1.34 -5.77 1.87
N SER A 153 -1.01 -4.49 2.12
CA SER A 153 -1.96 -3.39 2.09
C SER A 153 -2.67 -3.26 0.74
N GLU A 154 -1.95 -3.37 -0.37
CA GLU A 154 -2.53 -3.32 -1.72
C GLU A 154 -3.53 -4.44 -1.97
N HIS A 155 -3.14 -5.68 -1.69
CA HIS A 155 -4.00 -6.85 -1.87
C HIS A 155 -5.25 -6.76 -1.01
N SER A 156 -5.12 -6.32 0.24
CA SER A 156 -6.24 -6.21 1.15
C SER A 156 -7.22 -5.10 0.75
N ALA A 157 -6.70 -3.90 0.43
CA ALA A 157 -7.52 -2.80 -0.05
C ALA A 157 -8.25 -3.14 -1.37
N ARG A 158 -7.60 -3.92 -2.25
CA ARG A 158 -8.23 -4.45 -3.47
C ARG A 158 -9.35 -5.42 -3.14
N MET A 159 -9.12 -6.36 -2.23
CA MET A 159 -10.12 -7.34 -1.80
C MET A 159 -11.37 -6.68 -1.21
N VAL A 160 -11.19 -5.71 -0.29
CA VAL A 160 -12.31 -4.97 0.32
C VAL A 160 -13.08 -4.16 -0.73
N ALA A 161 -12.37 -3.49 -1.64
CA ALA A 161 -13.02 -2.73 -2.72
C ALA A 161 -13.87 -3.63 -3.63
N MET A 162 -13.37 -4.82 -3.96
CA MET A 162 -14.10 -5.79 -4.79
C MET A 162 -15.28 -6.42 -4.05
N LYS A 163 -15.14 -6.69 -2.75
CA LYS A 163 -16.25 -7.16 -1.91
C LYS A 163 -17.38 -6.13 -1.89
N ASN A 164 -17.06 -4.86 -1.62
CA ASN A 164 -18.05 -3.78 -1.61
C ASN A 164 -18.71 -3.60 -2.99
N ALA A 165 -17.93 -3.69 -4.09
CA ALA A 165 -18.49 -3.63 -5.44
C ALA A 165 -19.45 -4.80 -5.72
N THR A 166 -19.10 -6.01 -5.27
CA THR A 166 -19.95 -7.21 -5.41
C THR A 166 -21.25 -7.07 -4.62
N ASP A 167 -21.17 -6.58 -3.39
CA ASP A 167 -22.34 -6.38 -2.53
C ASP A 167 -23.27 -5.29 -3.09
N ASN A 168 -22.71 -4.20 -3.61
CA ASN A 168 -23.48 -3.17 -4.31
C ASN A 168 -24.15 -3.70 -5.59
N ALA A 169 -23.45 -4.52 -6.37
CA ALA A 169 -24.01 -5.14 -7.57
C ALA A 169 -25.18 -6.08 -7.23
N LYS A 170 -25.05 -6.88 -6.16
CA LYS A 170 -26.16 -7.73 -5.67
C LYS A 170 -27.38 -6.90 -5.25
N GLN A 171 -27.16 -5.76 -4.62
CA GLN A 171 -28.25 -4.85 -4.26
C GLN A 171 -28.95 -4.32 -5.52
N PHE A 172 -28.20 -3.87 -6.53
CA PHE A 172 -28.78 -3.45 -7.80
C PHE A 172 -29.56 -4.57 -8.51
N ILE A 173 -29.04 -5.79 -8.51
CA ILE A 173 -29.75 -6.95 -9.09
C ILE A 173 -31.08 -7.17 -8.38
N LYS A 174 -31.11 -7.08 -7.05
CA LYS A 174 -32.34 -7.22 -6.26
C LYS A 174 -33.36 -6.15 -6.62
N ASP A 175 -32.92 -4.90 -6.72
CA ASP A 175 -33.79 -3.76 -7.02
C ASP A 175 -34.35 -3.84 -8.45
N LEU A 176 -33.49 -4.13 -9.45
CA LEU A 176 -33.89 -4.34 -10.85
C LEU A 176 -34.82 -5.54 -11.01
N THR A 177 -34.62 -6.62 -10.25
CA THR A 177 -35.51 -7.79 -10.28
C THR A 177 -36.90 -7.44 -9.75
N LEU A 178 -36.97 -6.63 -8.70
CA LEU A 178 -38.24 -6.17 -8.14
C LEU A 178 -38.97 -5.25 -9.12
N GLU A 179 -38.26 -4.33 -9.76
CA GLU A 179 -38.81 -3.47 -10.82
C GLU A 179 -39.29 -4.28 -12.04
N TYR A 180 -38.49 -5.22 -12.53
CA TYR A 180 -38.87 -6.12 -13.62
C TYR A 180 -40.17 -6.87 -13.32
N ASN A 181 -40.32 -7.41 -12.11
CA ASN A 181 -41.53 -8.12 -11.73
C ASN A 181 -42.76 -7.20 -11.67
N LYS A 182 -42.61 -5.96 -11.21
CA LYS A 182 -43.69 -4.95 -11.24
C LYS A 182 -44.10 -4.63 -12.68
N MET A 183 -43.14 -4.37 -13.56
CA MET A 183 -43.39 -4.08 -14.97
C MET A 183 -44.05 -5.27 -15.68
N ARG A 184 -43.60 -6.50 -15.39
CA ARG A 184 -44.21 -7.72 -15.91
C ARG A 184 -45.67 -7.84 -15.48
N GLN A 185 -45.98 -7.61 -14.20
CA GLN A 185 -47.35 -7.66 -13.70
C GLN A 185 -48.22 -6.56 -14.34
N ALA A 186 -47.70 -5.34 -14.45
CA ALA A 186 -48.39 -4.23 -15.11
C ALA A 186 -48.69 -4.54 -16.60
N SER A 187 -47.76 -5.18 -17.31
CA SER A 187 -47.96 -5.63 -18.69
C SER A 187 -49.07 -6.67 -18.78
N ILE A 188 -49.05 -7.70 -17.92
CA ILE A 188 -50.10 -8.73 -17.88
C ILE A 188 -51.47 -8.12 -17.57
N THR A 189 -51.55 -7.19 -16.61
CA THR A 189 -52.83 -6.52 -16.30
C THR A 189 -53.33 -5.66 -17.46
N THR A 190 -52.43 -5.00 -18.19
CA THR A 190 -52.79 -4.19 -19.36
C THR A 190 -53.33 -5.07 -20.48
N GLU A 191 -52.65 -6.18 -20.77
CA GLU A 191 -53.09 -7.17 -21.77
C GLU A 191 -54.48 -7.76 -21.43
N LEU A 192 -54.72 -8.10 -20.15
CA LEU A 192 -56.03 -8.58 -19.71
C LEU A 192 -57.13 -7.50 -19.82
N LEU A 193 -56.82 -6.24 -19.52
CA LEU A 193 -57.75 -5.12 -19.67
C LEU A 193 -58.09 -4.90 -21.15
N GLU A 194 -57.12 -4.99 -22.06
CA GLU A 194 -57.34 -4.89 -23.50
C GLU A 194 -58.26 -6.01 -24.00
N ILE A 195 -58.03 -7.26 -23.60
CA ILE A 195 -58.87 -8.41 -23.96
C ILE A 195 -60.32 -8.22 -23.46
N SER A 196 -60.49 -7.83 -22.20
CA SER A 196 -61.83 -7.61 -21.63
C SER A 196 -62.57 -6.46 -22.30
N THR A 197 -61.87 -5.37 -22.61
CA THR A 197 -62.44 -4.21 -23.32
C THR A 197 -62.86 -4.60 -24.74
N ALA A 198 -62.03 -5.38 -25.46
CA ALA A 198 -62.34 -5.89 -26.79
C ALA A 198 -63.56 -6.82 -26.78
N GLN A 199 -63.68 -7.72 -25.79
CA GLN A 199 -64.87 -8.57 -25.65
C GLN A 199 -66.15 -7.76 -25.42
N MET A 200 -66.11 -6.73 -24.55
CA MET A 200 -67.29 -5.90 -24.32
C MET A 200 -67.70 -5.10 -25.56
N ALA A 201 -66.75 -4.63 -26.37
CA ALA A 201 -67.03 -3.87 -27.58
C ALA A 201 -67.68 -4.71 -28.70
N VAL A 202 -67.51 -6.03 -28.71
CA VAL A 202 -68.11 -6.96 -29.70
C VAL A 202 -69.46 -7.52 -29.22
N GLY A 203 -69.71 -7.49 -27.91
CA GLY A 203 -70.95 -7.98 -27.28
C GLY A 203 -72.12 -6.98 -27.26
N SER A 204 -71.95 -5.79 -27.84
CA SER A 204 -72.95 -4.74 -28.02
C SER A 204 -73.21 -4.48 -29.50
#